data_AF-A0A0G4EX04-F1
#
_entry.id   AF-A0A0G4EX04-F1
#
_cell.length_a   1.000
_cell.length_b   1.000
_cell.length_c   1.000
_cell.angle_alpha   90.00
_cell.angle_beta   90.00
_cell.angle_gamma   90.00
#
_symmetry.space_group_name_H-M   'P 1'
#
loop_
_entity.id
_entity.type
_entity.pdbx_description
1 polymer ?
#
loop_
_entity_poly.entity_id
_entity_poly.type
_entity_poly.pdbx_seq_one_letter_code
_entity_poly.pdbx_strand_id
1 'polypeptide(L)'
;MENLTGNIDELQRLQTTLTNELQQLEGITDALVWDVSMQHERNRRLREAIQALETDTAMLEERHRQLERRHESITRQEQAEQDIKRALFQRIQELARSKLNALKRNERLQRRIDALRDPGSGAAILFHQTDPQSPQRLRGGVDMRACKPMGFWGLNNRRGFFCASTEEITNDPGKAQHRGWMFKLAVRLGRVKELHTLRGPGTLASNDEFDSVVIQTDSGLEFAVTKSEQVTIISDYPYPQGIR
;
A
#
# COMPACT_ATOMS: atom_id res chain seq x y z
N MET A 1 -84.98 -23.76 99.96
CA MET A 1 -83.65 -23.11 100.04
C MET A 1 -82.55 -23.94 99.38
N GLU A 2 -82.68 -25.28 99.27
CA GLU A 2 -81.68 -26.16 98.62
C GLU A 2 -81.55 -25.97 97.09
N ASN A 3 -82.61 -25.57 96.38
CA ASN A 3 -82.57 -25.36 94.92
C ASN A 3 -81.79 -24.11 94.47
N LEU A 4 -81.62 -23.13 95.36
CA LEU A 4 -80.86 -21.89 95.05
C LEU A 4 -79.36 -22.08 95.27
N THR A 5 -78.98 -22.93 96.23
CA THR A 5 -77.58 -23.28 96.50
C THR A 5 -77.00 -24.16 95.39
N GLY A 6 -77.76 -25.13 94.87
CA GLY A 6 -77.34 -25.94 93.72
C GLY A 6 -77.06 -25.11 92.45
N ASN A 7 -77.90 -24.11 92.16
CA ASN A 7 -77.71 -23.21 91.01
C ASN A 7 -76.49 -22.28 91.18
N ILE A 8 -76.19 -21.85 92.41
CA ILE A 8 -75.01 -21.02 92.71
C ILE A 8 -73.72 -21.82 92.52
N ASP A 9 -73.69 -23.07 93.01
CA ASP A 9 -72.53 -23.95 92.87
C ASP A 9 -72.27 -24.31 91.39
N GLU A 10 -73.33 -24.50 90.60
CA GLU A 10 -73.22 -24.76 89.16
C GLU A 10 -72.70 -23.55 88.39
N LEU A 11 -73.19 -22.34 88.70
CA LEU A 11 -72.68 -21.10 88.12
C LEU A 11 -71.20 -20.85 88.45
N GLN A 12 -70.78 -21.13 89.69
CA GLN A 12 -69.38 -21.01 90.09
C GLN A 12 -68.47 -22.00 89.35
N ARG A 13 -68.93 -23.24 89.13
CA ARG A 13 -68.21 -24.21 88.30
C ARG A 13 -68.08 -23.73 86.86
N LEU A 14 -69.17 -23.23 86.27
CA LEU A 14 -69.19 -22.76 84.88
C LEU A 14 -68.29 -21.53 84.70
N GLN A 15 -68.29 -20.60 85.66
CA GLN A 15 -67.37 -19.46 85.69
C GLN A 15 -65.90 -19.91 85.77
N THR A 16 -65.60 -20.89 86.61
CA THR A 16 -64.23 -21.42 86.74
C THR A 16 -63.78 -22.10 85.46
N THR A 17 -64.63 -22.90 84.82
CA THR A 17 -64.35 -23.54 83.52
C THR A 17 -64.10 -22.50 82.43
N LEU A 18 -64.98 -21.49 82.29
CA LEU A 18 -64.81 -20.42 81.30
C LEU A 18 -63.53 -19.62 81.54
N THR A 19 -63.17 -19.36 82.80
CA THR A 19 -61.93 -18.64 83.13
C THR A 19 -60.70 -19.45 82.73
N ASN A 20 -60.71 -20.76 82.98
CA ASN A 20 -59.63 -21.65 82.57
C ASN A 20 -59.53 -21.77 81.04
N GLU A 21 -60.66 -21.86 80.34
CA GLU A 21 -60.70 -21.89 78.88
C GLU A 21 -60.20 -20.58 78.27
N LEU A 22 -60.58 -19.43 78.83
CA LEU A 22 -60.07 -18.12 78.40
C LEU A 22 -58.55 -18.02 78.62
N GLN A 23 -58.05 -18.45 79.77
CA GLN A 23 -56.61 -18.45 80.04
C GLN A 23 -55.83 -19.39 79.11
N GLN A 24 -56.41 -20.53 78.73
CA GLN A 24 -55.83 -21.42 77.72
C GLN A 24 -55.83 -20.77 76.33
N LEU A 25 -56.93 -20.12 75.94
CA LEU A 25 -57.05 -19.43 74.66
C LEU A 25 -56.09 -18.24 74.55
N GLU A 26 -55.89 -17.49 75.63
CA GLU A 26 -54.86 -16.44 75.72
C GLU A 26 -53.47 -17.03 75.49
N GLY A 27 -53.12 -18.12 76.18
CA GLY A 27 -51.82 -18.78 75.99
C GLY A 27 -51.59 -19.30 74.56
N ILE A 28 -52.63 -19.85 73.91
CA ILE A 28 -52.54 -20.28 72.50
C ILE A 28 -52.37 -19.09 71.58
N THR A 29 -53.09 -17.99 71.86
CA THR A 29 -53.05 -16.77 71.04
C THR A 29 -51.68 -16.09 71.14
N ASP A 30 -51.09 -16.02 72.33
CA ASP A 30 -49.73 -15.48 72.53
C ASP A 30 -48.68 -16.30 71.78
N ALA A 31 -48.78 -17.64 71.83
CA ALA A 31 -47.90 -18.52 71.06
C ALA A 31 -48.05 -18.30 69.55
N LEU A 32 -49.29 -18.16 69.06
CA LEU A 32 -49.57 -17.90 67.65
C LEU A 32 -49.03 -16.54 67.20
N VAL A 33 -49.19 -15.50 68.02
CA VAL A 33 -48.64 -14.16 67.73
C VAL A 33 -47.12 -14.20 67.63
N TRP A 34 -46.46 -14.95 68.52
CA TRP A 34 -45.01 -15.13 68.46
C TRP A 34 -44.58 -15.87 67.18
N ASP A 35 -45.24 -16.97 66.82
CA ASP A 35 -44.94 -17.74 65.60
C ASP A 35 -45.13 -16.90 64.34
N VAL A 36 -46.22 -16.13 64.26
CA VAL A 36 -46.50 -15.23 63.13
C VAL A 36 -45.44 -14.14 63.04
N SER A 37 -45.02 -13.56 64.16
CA SER A 37 -43.95 -12.55 64.20
C SER A 37 -42.62 -13.11 63.71
N MET A 38 -42.27 -14.32 64.13
CA MET A 38 -41.07 -15.03 63.68
C MET A 38 -41.13 -15.36 62.18
N GLN A 39 -42.29 -15.77 61.67
CA GLN A 39 -42.48 -15.98 60.23
C GLN A 39 -42.36 -14.68 59.44
N HIS A 40 -42.89 -13.57 59.93
CA HIS A 40 -42.75 -12.27 59.29
C HIS A 40 -41.28 -11.85 59.16
N GLU A 41 -40.49 -11.99 60.22
CA GLU A 41 -39.07 -11.69 60.21
C GLU A 41 -38.30 -12.61 59.23
N ARG A 42 -38.61 -13.91 59.23
CA ARG A 42 -38.03 -14.85 58.25
C ARG A 42 -38.36 -14.47 56.81
N ASN A 43 -39.62 -14.13 56.55
CA ASN A 43 -40.07 -13.71 55.22
C ASN A 43 -39.41 -12.40 54.77
N ARG A 44 -39.20 -11.47 55.70
CA ARG A 44 -38.45 -10.24 55.42
C ARG A 44 -37.03 -10.54 54.96
N ARG A 45 -36.29 -11.35 55.72
CA ARG A 45 -34.91 -11.74 55.35
C ARG A 45 -34.83 -12.48 54.01
N LEU A 46 -35.80 -13.35 53.74
CA LEU A 46 -35.87 -14.03 52.44
C LEU A 46 -36.09 -13.05 51.28
N ARG A 47 -36.97 -12.06 51.45
CA ARG A 47 -37.18 -11.02 50.42
C ARG A 47 -35.93 -10.19 50.18
N GLU A 48 -35.22 -9.81 51.23
CA GLU A 48 -33.95 -9.09 51.13
C GLU A 48 -32.89 -9.92 50.40
N ALA A 49 -32.80 -11.23 50.68
CA ALA A 49 -31.89 -12.14 49.98
C ALA A 49 -32.26 -12.35 48.50
N ILE A 50 -33.56 -12.45 48.19
CA ILE A 50 -34.05 -12.54 46.80
C ILE A 50 -33.64 -11.28 46.03
N GLN A 51 -33.87 -10.10 46.60
CA GLN A 51 -33.52 -8.83 45.94
C GLN A 51 -32.01 -8.70 45.70
N ALA A 52 -31.19 -9.16 46.64
CA ALA A 52 -29.74 -9.21 46.46
C ALA A 52 -29.34 -10.14 45.30
N LEU A 53 -29.91 -11.34 45.23
CA LEU A 53 -29.66 -12.29 44.15
C LEU A 53 -30.13 -11.77 42.79
N GLU A 54 -31.27 -11.09 42.72
CA GLU A 54 -31.75 -10.45 41.47
C GLU A 54 -30.76 -9.40 40.98
N THR A 55 -30.20 -8.61 41.89
CA THR A 55 -29.19 -7.58 41.57
C THR A 55 -27.91 -8.22 41.05
N ASP A 56 -27.42 -9.27 41.72
CA ASP A 56 -26.23 -10.01 41.30
C ASP A 56 -26.42 -10.69 39.93
N THR A 57 -27.61 -11.25 39.70
CA THR A 57 -27.97 -11.88 38.42
C THR A 57 -27.96 -10.86 37.29
N ALA A 58 -28.57 -9.70 37.49
CA ALA A 58 -28.56 -8.62 36.51
C ALA A 58 -27.14 -8.13 36.21
N MET A 59 -26.28 -8.03 37.23
CA MET A 59 -24.86 -7.67 37.03
C MET A 59 -24.09 -8.73 36.24
N LEU A 60 -24.32 -10.02 36.51
CA LEU A 60 -23.67 -11.12 35.80
C LEU A 60 -24.12 -11.19 34.34
N GLU A 61 -25.41 -10.99 34.07
CA GLU A 61 -25.95 -10.91 32.70
C GLU A 61 -25.33 -9.77 31.90
N GLU A 62 -25.20 -8.57 32.49
CA GLU A 62 -24.57 -7.45 31.81
C GLU A 62 -23.09 -7.71 31.55
N ARG A 63 -22.37 -8.28 32.52
CA ARG A 63 -20.96 -8.68 32.33
C ARG A 63 -20.83 -9.74 31.24
N HIS A 64 -21.77 -10.68 31.15
CA HIS A 64 -21.80 -11.70 30.10
C HIS A 64 -21.97 -11.05 28.72
N ARG A 65 -22.97 -10.17 28.55
CA ARG A 65 -23.18 -9.42 27.30
C ARG A 65 -21.97 -8.56 26.91
N GLN A 66 -21.24 -8.02 27.87
CA GLN A 66 -19.99 -7.29 27.60
C GLN A 66 -18.88 -8.21 27.10
N LEU A 67 -18.75 -9.41 27.70
CA LEU A 67 -17.78 -10.41 27.27
C LEU A 67 -18.11 -10.97 25.89
N GLU A 68 -19.38 -11.23 25.58
CA GLU A 68 -19.82 -11.65 24.24
C GLU A 68 -19.44 -10.61 23.18
N ARG A 69 -19.76 -9.33 23.41
CA ARG A 69 -19.37 -8.24 22.51
C ARG A 69 -17.86 -8.16 22.30
N ARG A 70 -17.06 -8.34 23.37
CA ARG A 70 -15.59 -8.37 23.26
C ARG A 70 -15.11 -9.59 22.48
N HIS A 71 -15.69 -10.75 22.72
CA HIS A 71 -15.34 -11.98 22.03
C HIS A 71 -15.61 -11.85 20.53
N GLU A 72 -16.79 -11.38 20.14
CA GLU A 72 -17.10 -11.11 18.73
C GLU A 72 -16.13 -10.13 18.08
N SER A 73 -15.74 -9.06 18.79
CA SER A 73 -14.76 -8.09 18.30
C SER A 73 -13.40 -8.74 18.06
N ILE A 74 -12.91 -9.56 18.99
CA ILE A 74 -11.62 -10.26 18.88
C ILE A 74 -11.67 -11.23 17.70
N THR A 75 -12.73 -12.02 17.57
CA THR A 75 -12.89 -12.98 16.47
C THR A 75 -12.88 -12.30 15.10
N ARG A 76 -13.54 -11.13 14.96
CA ARG A 76 -13.49 -10.34 13.72
C ARG A 76 -12.10 -9.81 13.42
N GLN A 77 -11.38 -9.33 14.45
CA GLN A 77 -10.01 -8.85 14.29
C GLN A 77 -9.07 -9.99 13.87
N GLU A 78 -9.19 -11.16 14.50
CA GLU A 78 -8.39 -12.33 14.15
C GLU A 78 -8.62 -12.76 12.68
N GLN A 79 -9.88 -12.77 12.24
CA GLN A 79 -10.21 -13.08 10.84
C GLN A 79 -9.56 -12.07 9.87
N ALA A 80 -9.62 -10.77 10.18
CA ALA A 80 -8.98 -9.74 9.36
C ALA A 80 -7.46 -9.90 9.31
N GLU A 81 -6.82 -10.23 10.44
CA GLU A 81 -5.39 -10.50 10.50
C GLU A 81 -5.00 -11.75 9.69
N GLN A 82 -5.83 -12.80 9.70
CA GLN A 82 -5.60 -13.99 8.87
C GLN A 82 -5.70 -13.66 7.36
N ASP A 83 -6.63 -12.81 6.95
CA ASP A 83 -6.78 -12.41 5.56
C ASP A 83 -5.59 -11.54 5.10
N ILE A 84 -5.12 -10.61 5.94
CA ILE A 84 -3.89 -9.84 5.71
C ILE A 84 -2.69 -10.78 5.56
N LYS A 85 -2.55 -11.76 6.46
CA LYS A 85 -1.46 -12.74 6.41
C LYS A 85 -1.46 -13.49 5.08
N ARG A 86 -2.63 -13.96 4.60
CA ARG A 86 -2.76 -14.66 3.31
C ARG A 86 -2.35 -13.75 2.14
N ALA A 87 -2.82 -12.50 2.13
CA ALA A 87 -2.46 -11.53 1.10
C ALA A 87 -0.94 -11.26 1.06
N LEU A 88 -0.30 -11.11 2.22
CA LEU A 88 1.14 -10.92 2.31
C LEU A 88 1.92 -12.14 1.79
N PHE A 89 1.47 -13.37 2.12
CA PHE A 89 2.09 -14.58 1.58
C PHE A 89 2.01 -14.66 0.05
N GLN A 90 0.84 -14.34 -0.52
CA GLN A 90 0.67 -14.28 -1.98
C GLN A 90 1.61 -13.24 -2.59
N ARG A 91 1.69 -12.05 -1.99
CA ARG A 91 2.57 -10.98 -2.47
C ARG A 91 4.05 -11.37 -2.44
N ILE A 92 4.50 -12.07 -1.40
CA ILE A 92 5.86 -12.60 -1.31
C ILE A 92 6.14 -13.57 -2.46
N GLN A 93 5.21 -14.47 -2.77
CA GLN A 93 5.37 -15.41 -3.89
C GLN A 93 5.44 -14.71 -5.24
N GLU A 94 4.59 -13.70 -5.47
CA GLU A 94 4.65 -12.86 -6.68
C GLU A 94 5.99 -12.15 -6.82
N LEU A 95 6.47 -11.54 -5.74
CA LEU A 95 7.76 -10.84 -5.72
C LEU A 95 8.92 -11.81 -5.96
N ALA A 96 8.88 -13.01 -5.38
CA ALA A 96 9.89 -14.04 -5.62
C ALA A 96 9.94 -14.46 -7.10
N ARG A 97 8.78 -14.65 -7.73
CA ARG A 97 8.67 -14.94 -9.18
C ARG A 97 9.19 -13.77 -10.02
N SER A 98 8.80 -12.54 -9.69
CA SER A 98 9.26 -11.33 -10.36
C SER A 98 10.78 -11.17 -10.28
N LYS A 99 11.36 -11.37 -9.08
CA LYS A 99 12.81 -11.35 -8.86
C LYS A 99 13.52 -12.42 -9.70
N LEU A 100 13.02 -13.65 -9.73
CA LEU A 100 13.59 -14.71 -10.55
C LEU A 100 13.57 -14.35 -12.04
N ASN A 101 12.47 -13.78 -12.53
CA ASN A 101 12.35 -13.34 -13.92
C ASN A 101 13.32 -12.19 -14.24
N ALA A 102 13.49 -11.24 -13.32
CA ALA A 102 14.46 -10.16 -13.45
C ALA A 102 15.90 -10.69 -13.51
N LEU A 103 16.25 -11.66 -12.65
CA LEU A 103 17.56 -12.31 -12.67
C LEU A 103 17.80 -13.05 -14.00
N LYS A 104 16.84 -13.85 -14.47
CA LYS A 104 16.93 -14.52 -15.78
C LYS A 104 17.10 -13.55 -16.93
N ARG A 105 16.38 -12.42 -16.90
CA ARG A 105 16.53 -11.35 -17.91
C ARG A 105 17.93 -10.74 -17.84
N ASN A 106 18.44 -10.51 -16.63
CA ASN A 106 19.77 -9.95 -16.44
C ASN A 106 20.86 -10.90 -16.95
N GLU A 107 20.80 -12.19 -16.60
CA GLU A 107 21.70 -13.22 -17.15
C GLU A 107 21.64 -13.28 -18.68
N ARG A 108 20.45 -13.22 -19.28
CA ARG A 108 20.29 -13.19 -20.74
C ARG A 108 20.93 -11.95 -21.36
N LEU A 109 20.81 -10.79 -20.71
CA LEU A 109 21.45 -9.56 -21.16
C LEU A 109 22.97 -9.64 -20.99
N GLN A 110 23.46 -10.16 -19.88
CA GLN A 110 24.89 -10.36 -19.63
C GLN A 110 25.50 -11.28 -20.69
N ARG A 111 24.87 -12.42 -20.99
CA ARG A 111 25.32 -13.29 -22.10
C ARG A 111 25.32 -12.59 -23.45
N ARG A 112 24.36 -11.70 -23.72
CA ARG A 112 24.36 -10.89 -24.95
C ARG A 112 25.51 -9.90 -24.96
N ILE A 113 25.83 -9.29 -23.82
CA ILE A 113 26.98 -8.40 -23.65
C ILE A 113 28.29 -9.18 -23.85
N ASP A 114 28.44 -10.33 -23.20
CA ASP A 114 29.64 -11.17 -23.29
C ASP A 114 29.82 -11.77 -24.71
N ALA A 115 28.72 -12.05 -25.41
CA ALA A 115 28.72 -12.53 -26.80
C ALA A 115 29.03 -11.42 -27.82
N LEU A 116 28.90 -10.14 -27.43
CA LEU A 116 29.49 -9.05 -28.20
C LEU A 116 31.00 -9.11 -27.97
N ARG A 117 31.69 -9.91 -28.80
CA ARG A 117 33.15 -9.82 -28.93
C ARG A 117 33.54 -8.36 -29.06
N ASP A 118 34.42 -7.93 -28.17
CA ASP A 118 34.98 -6.59 -28.07
C ASP A 118 35.18 -5.91 -29.44
N PRO A 119 34.56 -4.74 -29.69
CA PRO A 119 35.13 -3.71 -30.53
C PRO A 119 35.51 -2.58 -29.58
N GLY A 120 36.72 -2.62 -29.03
CA GLY A 120 37.18 -1.69 -27.99
C GLY A 120 36.69 -0.26 -28.24
N SER A 121 35.75 0.21 -27.41
CA SER A 121 35.36 1.63 -27.17
C SER A 121 33.92 1.77 -26.62
N GLY A 122 33.02 0.81 -26.90
CA GLY A 122 31.60 0.91 -26.50
C GLY A 122 30.84 2.01 -27.25
N ALA A 123 31.30 2.38 -28.45
CA ALA A 123 30.73 3.43 -29.28
C ALA A 123 29.71 2.86 -30.27
N ALA A 124 28.56 3.52 -30.41
CA ALA A 124 27.56 3.24 -31.45
C ALA A 124 28.00 3.84 -32.79
N ILE A 125 27.75 3.14 -33.89
CA ILE A 125 27.97 3.68 -35.23
C ILE A 125 26.74 4.47 -35.66
N LEU A 126 26.88 5.77 -35.83
CA LEU A 126 25.79 6.69 -36.18
C LEU A 126 26.18 7.58 -37.37
N PHE A 127 25.17 8.22 -37.95
CA PHE A 127 25.31 9.03 -39.15
C PHE A 127 24.83 10.46 -38.91
N HIS A 128 25.55 11.43 -39.47
CA HIS A 128 25.17 12.84 -39.46
C HIS A 128 25.33 13.44 -40.85
N GLN A 129 24.29 14.11 -41.33
CA GLN A 129 24.34 14.83 -42.60
C GLN A 129 24.48 16.33 -42.38
N THR A 130 25.35 16.95 -43.16
CA THR A 130 25.62 18.39 -43.16
C THR A 130 25.70 18.93 -44.59
N ASP A 131 25.87 20.25 -44.71
CA ASP A 131 26.02 20.94 -45.98
C ASP A 131 27.43 20.76 -46.57
N PRO A 132 27.63 21.00 -47.88
CA PRO A 132 28.93 20.82 -48.52
C PRO A 132 30.05 21.75 -48.05
N GLN A 133 29.75 22.84 -47.34
CA GLN A 133 30.73 23.84 -46.89
C GLN A 133 31.21 23.58 -45.45
N SER A 134 30.39 22.92 -44.64
CA SER A 134 30.71 22.53 -43.25
C SER A 134 31.64 21.32 -43.02
N PRO A 135 32.00 20.44 -43.99
CA PRO A 135 32.77 19.24 -43.67
C PRO A 135 34.16 19.54 -43.13
N GLN A 136 34.82 20.59 -43.68
CA GLN A 136 36.15 21.01 -43.22
C GLN A 136 36.14 21.42 -41.73
N ARG A 137 35.04 22.02 -41.25
CA ARG A 137 34.90 22.40 -39.85
C ARG A 137 34.70 21.18 -38.96
N LEU A 138 33.82 20.26 -39.36
CA LEU A 138 33.53 19.04 -38.60
C LEU A 138 34.72 18.09 -38.51
N ARG A 139 35.57 18.01 -39.54
CA ARG A 139 36.81 17.21 -39.49
C ARG A 139 37.77 17.65 -38.36
N GLY A 140 37.70 18.90 -37.93
CA GLY A 140 38.45 19.41 -36.76
C GLY A 140 37.82 19.05 -35.41
N GLY A 141 36.64 18.43 -35.42
CA GLY A 141 35.85 18.08 -34.23
C GLY A 141 34.45 18.69 -34.24
N VAL A 142 33.60 18.20 -33.34
CA VAL A 142 32.25 18.74 -33.15
C VAL A 142 32.30 19.96 -32.23
N ASP A 143 31.90 21.14 -32.72
CA ASP A 143 31.70 22.32 -31.86
C ASP A 143 30.25 22.36 -31.36
N MET A 144 30.06 22.10 -30.06
CA MET A 144 28.74 22.13 -29.42
C MET A 144 28.10 23.52 -29.41
N ARG A 145 28.88 24.60 -29.53
CA ARG A 145 28.34 25.98 -29.61
C ARG A 145 27.65 26.25 -30.94
N ALA A 146 28.13 25.61 -32.01
CA ALA A 146 27.53 25.68 -33.34
C ALA A 146 26.29 24.77 -33.50
N CYS A 147 26.09 23.82 -32.57
CA CYS A 147 25.00 22.86 -32.62
C CYS A 147 23.63 23.47 -32.28
N LYS A 148 22.54 22.85 -32.76
CA LYS A 148 21.17 23.34 -32.53
C LYS A 148 20.78 23.23 -31.03
N PRO A 149 20.07 24.23 -30.48
CA PRO A 149 19.52 24.13 -29.13
C PRO A 149 18.44 23.05 -29.07
N MET A 150 18.39 22.31 -27.96
CA MET A 150 17.40 21.26 -27.70
C MET A 150 16.14 21.81 -26.99
N GLY A 151 15.86 23.11 -27.15
CA GLY A 151 14.79 23.80 -26.41
C GLY A 151 13.38 23.29 -26.72
N PHE A 152 13.16 22.71 -27.90
CA PHE A 152 11.88 22.10 -28.25
C PHE A 152 11.52 20.89 -27.35
N TRP A 153 12.49 20.37 -26.59
CA TRP A 153 12.34 19.19 -25.72
C TRP A 153 12.46 19.51 -24.22
N GLY A 154 12.24 20.77 -23.84
CA GLY A 154 12.38 21.20 -22.44
C GLY A 154 13.83 21.23 -21.94
N LEU A 155 14.81 21.11 -22.85
CA LEU A 155 16.25 21.18 -22.57
C LEU A 155 16.81 22.55 -23.01
N ASN A 156 16.16 23.63 -22.58
CA ASN A 156 16.33 25.00 -23.08
C ASN A 156 17.75 25.55 -23.01
N ASN A 157 18.60 25.02 -22.12
CA ASN A 157 19.99 25.46 -21.94
C ASN A 157 21.04 24.54 -22.58
N ARG A 158 20.64 23.47 -23.29
CA ARG A 158 21.59 22.51 -23.89
C ARG A 158 21.52 22.50 -25.41
N ARG A 159 22.68 22.44 -26.05
CA ARG A 159 22.83 22.22 -27.50
C ARG A 159 23.18 20.77 -27.75
N GLY A 160 22.67 20.21 -28.84
CA GLY A 160 22.83 18.80 -29.18
C GLY A 160 23.42 18.63 -30.57
N PHE A 161 24.40 17.74 -30.69
CA PHE A 161 24.85 17.25 -31.98
C PHE A 161 23.98 16.05 -32.38
N PHE A 162 23.27 16.19 -33.49
CA PHE A 162 22.24 15.25 -33.93
C PHE A 162 22.81 14.19 -34.85
N CYS A 163 22.54 12.92 -34.57
CA CYS A 163 22.92 11.81 -35.42
C CYS A 163 21.84 10.74 -35.40
N ALA A 164 21.83 9.89 -36.43
CA ALA A 164 20.81 8.87 -36.62
C ALA A 164 21.43 7.48 -36.75
N SER A 165 20.63 6.44 -36.51
CA SER A 165 21.07 5.06 -36.64
C SER A 165 21.39 4.64 -38.08
N THR A 166 20.83 5.33 -39.08
CA THR A 166 21.06 5.02 -40.50
C THR A 166 21.17 6.29 -41.35
N GLU A 167 21.72 6.16 -42.56
CA GLU A 167 21.88 7.25 -43.52
C GLU A 167 20.53 7.79 -44.01
N GLU A 168 19.54 6.92 -44.19
CA GLU A 168 18.22 7.26 -44.69
C GLU A 168 17.48 8.20 -43.73
N ILE A 169 17.60 7.93 -42.42
CA ILE A 169 16.95 8.73 -41.37
C ILE A 169 17.52 10.14 -41.36
N THR A 170 18.84 10.29 -41.40
CA THR A 170 19.46 11.63 -41.44
C THR A 170 19.24 12.33 -42.78
N ASN A 171 18.95 11.60 -43.85
CA ASN A 171 18.61 12.13 -45.18
C ASN A 171 17.09 12.34 -45.39
N ASP A 172 16.27 12.30 -44.34
CA ASP A 172 14.84 12.60 -44.44
C ASP A 172 14.60 14.09 -44.79
N PRO A 173 13.95 14.44 -45.94
CA PRO A 173 13.55 15.79 -46.39
C PRO A 173 13.06 16.74 -45.30
N GLY A 174 12.32 16.24 -44.31
CA GLY A 174 11.77 17.05 -43.23
C GLY A 174 12.77 17.48 -42.15
N LYS A 175 13.98 16.89 -42.11
CA LYS A 175 14.90 17.00 -40.95
C LYS A 175 16.20 17.75 -41.24
N ALA A 176 16.84 17.52 -42.38
CA ALA A 176 18.09 18.17 -42.76
C ALA A 176 17.84 19.34 -43.73
N GLN A 177 18.06 20.58 -43.28
CA GLN A 177 17.84 21.79 -44.08
C GLN A 177 19.01 22.14 -45.02
N HIS A 178 20.19 21.54 -44.81
CA HIS A 178 21.36 21.75 -45.66
C HIS A 178 22.13 20.44 -45.81
N ARG A 179 22.03 19.84 -47.01
CA ARG A 179 22.49 18.47 -47.31
C ARG A 179 23.58 18.48 -48.36
N GLY A 180 24.32 17.39 -48.41
CA GLY A 180 25.29 17.12 -49.46
C GLY A 180 26.52 16.37 -48.97
N TRP A 181 26.69 16.26 -47.65
CA TRP A 181 27.81 15.54 -47.05
C TRP A 181 27.36 14.69 -45.87
N MET A 182 27.84 13.46 -45.80
CA MET A 182 27.53 12.48 -44.75
C MET A 182 28.77 12.19 -43.93
N PHE A 183 28.58 12.06 -42.62
CA PHE A 183 29.59 11.62 -41.66
C PHE A 183 29.16 10.32 -41.03
N LYS A 184 30.05 9.32 -41.08
CA LYS A 184 29.95 8.10 -40.28
C LYS A 184 30.76 8.28 -39.01
N LEU A 185 30.14 8.03 -37.87
CA LEU A 185 30.63 8.41 -36.55
C LEU A 185 30.66 7.21 -35.62
N ALA A 186 31.70 7.13 -34.79
CA ALA A 186 31.69 6.34 -33.56
C ALA A 186 31.27 7.26 -32.41
N VAL A 187 30.12 6.99 -31.81
CA VAL A 187 29.52 7.83 -30.77
C VAL A 187 29.40 7.09 -29.45
N ARG A 188 30.00 7.65 -28.40
CA ARG A 188 29.91 7.14 -27.03
C ARG A 188 28.68 7.74 -26.34
N LEU A 189 27.57 7.02 -26.38
CA LEU A 189 26.27 7.52 -25.90
C LEU A 189 26.22 7.77 -24.38
N GLY A 190 27.07 7.10 -23.58
CA GLY A 190 27.11 7.28 -22.13
C GLY A 190 25.77 6.97 -21.45
N ARG A 191 25.36 7.80 -20.49
CA ARG A 191 24.03 7.71 -19.87
C ARG A 191 23.00 8.31 -20.81
N VAL A 192 22.01 7.50 -21.20
CA VAL A 192 20.99 7.88 -22.17
C VAL A 192 19.67 8.21 -21.49
N LYS A 193 19.05 9.30 -21.90
CA LYS A 193 17.66 9.66 -21.57
C LYS A 193 16.77 9.46 -22.80
N GLU A 194 15.66 8.75 -22.66
CA GLU A 194 14.66 8.65 -23.73
C GLU A 194 13.73 9.86 -23.68
N LEU A 195 13.43 10.47 -24.83
CA LEU A 195 12.68 11.73 -24.88
C LEU A 195 11.19 11.56 -24.52
N HIS A 196 10.56 10.45 -24.93
CA HIS A 196 9.11 10.28 -24.84
C HIS A 196 8.65 9.34 -23.72
N THR A 197 9.59 8.70 -23.02
CA THR A 197 9.28 7.92 -21.83
C THR A 197 9.90 8.60 -20.62
N LEU A 198 9.20 8.63 -19.49
CA LEU A 198 9.78 9.01 -18.19
C LEU A 198 10.84 7.99 -17.70
N ARG A 199 11.41 7.17 -18.60
CA ARG A 199 12.44 6.17 -18.31
C ARG A 199 13.80 6.73 -18.68
N GLY A 200 14.59 6.96 -17.66
CA GLY A 200 15.99 7.39 -17.70
C GLY A 200 16.53 7.42 -16.27
N PRO A 201 17.83 7.69 -16.07
CA PRO A 201 18.38 7.86 -14.72
C PRO A 201 17.58 8.93 -13.96
N GLY A 202 16.90 8.50 -12.89
CA GLY A 202 16.20 9.34 -11.92
C GLY A 202 14.92 10.03 -12.42
N THR A 203 13.76 9.47 -12.07
CA THR A 203 12.44 10.13 -12.13
C THR A 203 12.32 11.40 -11.26
N LEU A 204 13.40 11.82 -10.59
CA LEU A 204 13.50 13.04 -9.77
C LEU A 204 14.91 13.67 -9.84
N ALA A 205 15.80 13.23 -10.74
CA ALA A 205 17.18 13.71 -10.77
C ALA A 205 17.34 14.87 -11.75
N SER A 206 18.10 15.89 -11.34
CA SER A 206 18.44 17.10 -12.09
C SER A 206 18.78 16.83 -13.55
N ASN A 207 18.51 17.79 -14.44
CA ASN A 207 18.83 17.78 -15.87
C ASN A 207 20.32 17.55 -16.23
N ASP A 208 21.19 17.26 -15.24
CA ASP A 208 22.64 17.09 -15.37
C ASP A 208 23.16 15.65 -15.45
N GLU A 209 22.30 14.63 -15.39
CA GLU A 209 22.78 13.25 -15.24
C GLU A 209 22.86 12.41 -16.54
N PHE A 210 22.54 12.97 -17.71
CA PHE A 210 22.62 12.23 -18.99
C PHE A 210 23.64 12.86 -19.95
N ASP A 211 24.27 11.99 -20.73
CA ASP A 211 25.30 12.32 -21.72
C ASP A 211 24.72 12.33 -23.15
N SER A 212 23.62 11.61 -23.40
CA SER A 212 22.90 11.63 -24.70
C SER A 212 21.39 11.46 -24.52
N VAL A 213 20.63 11.92 -25.51
CA VAL A 213 19.18 11.74 -25.60
C VAL A 213 18.87 10.82 -26.77
N VAL A 214 17.98 9.85 -26.55
CA VAL A 214 17.40 9.02 -27.62
C VAL A 214 16.02 9.54 -27.98
N ILE A 215 15.83 9.72 -29.28
CA ILE A 215 14.60 10.17 -29.90
C ILE A 215 14.12 9.02 -30.78
N GLN A 216 13.03 8.38 -30.38
CA GLN A 216 12.39 7.35 -31.20
C GLN A 216 11.42 8.04 -32.16
N THR A 217 11.65 7.87 -33.46
CA THR A 217 10.74 8.31 -34.52
C THR A 217 10.16 7.10 -35.25
N ASP A 218 9.06 7.29 -35.98
CA ASP A 218 8.46 6.21 -36.78
C ASP A 218 9.42 5.65 -37.84
N SER A 219 10.37 6.49 -38.28
CA SER A 219 11.43 6.14 -39.23
C SER A 219 12.68 5.50 -38.61
N GLY A 220 12.83 5.48 -37.29
CA GLY A 220 13.98 4.85 -36.62
C GLY A 220 14.47 5.59 -35.37
N LEU A 221 15.76 5.43 -35.06
CA LEU A 221 16.37 6.00 -33.85
C LEU A 221 17.27 7.19 -34.20
N GLU A 222 17.01 8.30 -33.52
CA GLU A 222 17.84 9.50 -33.53
C GLU A 222 18.43 9.76 -32.14
N PHE A 223 19.57 10.44 -32.15
CA PHE A 223 20.36 10.67 -30.96
C PHE A 223 20.81 12.12 -30.93
N ALA A 224 20.70 12.74 -29.76
CA ALA A 224 21.28 14.05 -29.48
C ALA A 224 22.41 13.88 -28.48
N VAL A 225 23.64 14.08 -28.94
CA VAL A 225 24.84 14.01 -28.11
C VAL A 225 25.11 15.38 -27.53
N THR A 226 25.53 15.47 -26.27
CA THR A 226 25.65 16.77 -25.56
C THR A 226 27.07 17.25 -25.34
N LYS A 227 28.07 16.40 -25.61
CA LYS A 227 29.49 16.71 -25.46
C LYS A 227 30.26 16.30 -26.71
N SER A 228 31.25 17.10 -27.10
CA SER A 228 32.02 16.88 -28.33
C SER A 228 32.92 15.65 -28.26
N GLU A 229 33.43 15.32 -27.08
CA GLU A 229 34.36 14.20 -26.86
C GLU A 229 33.70 12.83 -27.03
N GLN A 230 32.36 12.81 -27.08
CA GLN A 230 31.58 11.61 -27.32
C GLN A 230 31.59 11.20 -28.80
N VAL A 231 31.98 12.08 -29.71
CA VAL A 231 31.90 11.85 -31.15
C VAL A 231 33.30 11.69 -31.74
N THR A 232 33.54 10.56 -32.39
CA THR A 232 34.73 10.32 -33.21
C THR A 232 34.31 10.14 -34.66
N ILE A 233 34.89 10.93 -35.56
CA ILE A 233 34.63 10.80 -36.99
C ILE A 233 35.40 9.60 -37.52
N ILE A 234 34.69 8.67 -38.16
CA ILE A 234 35.28 7.49 -38.80
C ILE A 234 35.60 7.81 -40.27
N SER A 235 34.62 8.38 -40.98
CA SER A 235 34.74 8.72 -42.38
C SER A 235 33.67 9.73 -42.79
N ASP A 236 33.92 10.47 -43.87
CA ASP A 236 32.98 11.42 -44.43
C ASP A 236 32.98 11.37 -45.97
N TYR A 237 31.82 11.61 -46.60
CA TYR A 237 31.64 11.46 -48.06
C TYR A 237 30.49 12.33 -48.58
N PRO A 238 30.52 12.73 -49.87
CA PRO A 238 29.37 13.33 -50.54
C PRO A 238 28.15 12.40 -50.49
N TYR A 239 26.95 12.94 -50.28
CA TYR A 239 25.71 12.15 -50.19
C TYR A 239 24.50 12.90 -50.77
N PRO A 240 23.63 12.24 -51.56
CA PRO A 240 23.62 10.81 -51.89
C PRO A 240 24.76 10.40 -52.81
N GLN A 241 25.28 9.19 -52.61
CA GLN A 241 26.27 8.62 -53.53
C GLN A 241 25.56 8.29 -54.85
N GLY A 242 25.85 9.03 -55.92
CA GLY A 242 25.35 8.69 -57.26
C GLY A 242 24.63 9.79 -58.06
N ILE A 243 24.87 11.08 -57.82
CA ILE A 243 24.49 12.12 -58.80
C ILE A 243 25.76 12.51 -59.57
N ARG A 244 25.93 11.90 -60.75
CA ARG A 244 26.68 12.47 -61.87
C ARG A 244 25.69 13.16 -62.80
#